data_AF-A0A0G3WBW4-F1
#
_entry.id   AF-A0A0G3WBW4-F1
#
_cell.length_a   1.000
_cell.length_b   1.000
_cell.length_c   1.000
_cell.angle_alpha   90.00
_cell.angle_beta   90.00
_cell.angle_gamma   90.00
#
_symmetry.space_group_name_H-M   'P 1'
#
loop_
_entity.id
_entity.type
_entity.pdbx_description
1 polymer ?
#
loop_
_entity_poly.entity_id
_entity_poly.type
_entity_poly.pdbx_seq_one_letter_code
_entity_poly.pdbx_strand_id
1 'polypeptide(L)'
;MDIMLESVLDRRVKHEGGYDLYLEIPEKEYLQIYEDVNNEAAENILKQFLQLHQDDGRPDHIEIKYDRNNHTINIKALLKYEGNDHTKADTLPNYLNYE
;
A
#
# COMPACT_ATOMS: atom_id res chain seq x y z
N MET A 1 -3.43 -15.87 -13.83
CA MET A 1 -3.41 -14.40 -13.74
C MET A 1 -4.64 -14.02 -12.96
N ASP A 2 -4.45 -13.25 -11.90
CA ASP A 2 -5.52 -12.88 -10.98
C ASP A 2 -6.32 -11.73 -11.62
N ILE A 3 -7.44 -12.09 -12.26
CA ILE A 3 -8.24 -11.23 -13.14
C ILE A 3 -8.76 -9.98 -12.38
N MET A 4 -8.92 -10.13 -11.06
CA MET A 4 -9.42 -9.09 -10.17
C MET A 4 -8.53 -7.85 -10.17
N LEU A 5 -7.20 -8.01 -10.15
CA LEU A 5 -6.25 -6.89 -10.02
C LEU A 5 -6.13 -6.05 -11.28
N GLU A 6 -6.58 -6.56 -12.44
CA GLU A 6 -6.67 -5.79 -13.68
C GLU A 6 -7.86 -4.81 -13.68
N SER A 7 -8.92 -5.12 -12.93
CA SER A 7 -10.11 -4.27 -12.76
C SER A 7 -10.01 -3.31 -11.58
N VAL A 8 -8.99 -3.44 -10.73
CA VAL A 8 -8.79 -2.55 -9.58
C VAL A 8 -8.29 -1.20 -10.07
N LEU A 9 -8.95 -0.13 -9.63
CA LEU A 9 -8.46 1.22 -9.83
C LEU A 9 -7.49 1.56 -8.71
N ASP A 10 -6.21 1.68 -9.04
CA ASP A 10 -5.20 2.18 -8.10
C ASP A 10 -4.96 3.68 -8.29
N ARG A 11 -4.83 4.39 -7.16
CA ARG A 11 -4.45 5.79 -7.13
C ARG A 11 -3.38 5.98 -6.07
N ARG A 12 -2.21 6.43 -6.50
CA ARG A 12 -1.08 6.77 -5.62
C ARG A 12 -0.97 8.29 -5.52
N VAL A 13 -0.98 8.81 -4.30
CA VAL A 13 -0.78 10.23 -4.04
C VAL A 13 0.50 10.38 -3.22
N LYS A 14 1.49 11.10 -3.78
CA LYS A 14 2.73 11.38 -3.06
C LYS A 14 2.50 12.50 -2.05
N HIS A 15 2.92 12.27 -0.81
CA HIS A 15 2.86 13.24 0.28
C HIS A 15 4.24 13.38 0.95
N GLU A 16 4.38 14.36 1.84
CA GLU A 16 5.68 14.73 2.44
C GLU A 16 6.32 13.58 3.25
N GLY A 17 5.53 12.65 3.77
CA GLY A 17 5.97 11.51 4.59
C GLY A 17 5.81 10.12 3.96
N GLY A 18 5.46 10.02 2.67
CA GLY A 18 5.23 8.73 2.02
C GLY A 18 4.28 8.80 0.82
N TYR A 19 3.62 7.68 0.53
CA TYR A 19 2.65 7.58 -0.56
C TYR A 19 1.33 7.05 -0.01
N ASP A 20 0.25 7.80 -0.19
CA ASP A 20 -1.08 7.28 0.08
C ASP A 20 -1.52 6.45 -1.14
N LEU A 21 -1.76 5.16 -0.92
CA LEU A 21 -2.32 4.23 -1.88
C LEU A 21 -3.81 4.11 -1.62
N TYR A 22 -4.60 4.33 -2.67
CA TYR A 22 -6.03 4.10 -2.69
C TYR A 22 -6.30 3.02 -3.74
N LEU A 23 -6.98 1.95 -3.34
CA LEU A 23 -7.48 0.91 -4.21
C LEU A 23 -9.01 0.97 -4.19
N GLU A 24 -9.61 1.12 -5.36
CA GLU A 24 -11.05 1.00 -5.53
C GLU A 24 -11.35 -0.28 -6.30
N ILE A 25 -12.14 -1.14 -5.67
CA ILE A 25 -12.43 -2.49 -6.14
C ILE A 25 -13.95 -2.60 -6.32
N PRO A 26 -14.44 -3.05 -7.47
CA PRO A 26 -15.85 -3.36 -7.63
C PRO A 26 -16.28 -4.43 -6.64
N GLU A 27 -17.38 -4.22 -5.90
CA GLU A 27 -17.93 -5.19 -4.93
C GLU A 27 -18.05 -6.59 -5.54
N LYS A 28 -18.56 -6.66 -6.78
CA LYS A 28 -18.69 -7.89 -7.56
C LYS A 28 -17.37 -8.65 -7.76
N GLU A 29 -16.25 -7.97 -7.95
CA GLU A 29 -14.92 -8.58 -8.08
C GLU A 29 -14.40 -9.01 -6.71
N TYR A 30 -14.58 -8.17 -5.69
CA TYR A 30 -14.18 -8.45 -4.32
C TYR A 30 -14.88 -9.69 -3.75
N LEU A 31 -16.20 -9.77 -3.92
CA LEU A 31 -17.03 -10.88 -3.47
C LEU A 31 -16.76 -12.20 -4.23
N GLN A 32 -15.99 -12.18 -5.32
CA GLN A 32 -15.54 -13.43 -5.96
C GLN A 32 -14.41 -14.11 -5.18
N ILE A 33 -13.67 -13.36 -4.36
CA ILE A 33 -12.48 -13.84 -3.64
C ILE A 33 -12.69 -13.79 -2.12
N TYR A 34 -13.31 -12.73 -1.62
CA TYR A 34 -13.53 -12.49 -0.20
C TYR A 34 -15.03 -12.39 0.10
N GLU A 35 -15.52 -13.22 1.02
CA GLU A 35 -16.94 -13.24 1.37
C GLU A 35 -17.38 -12.04 2.23
N ASP A 36 -16.44 -11.38 2.92
CA ASP A 36 -16.74 -10.29 3.85
C ASP A 36 -15.68 -9.16 3.78
N VAL A 37 -16.11 -7.94 4.12
CA VAL A 37 -15.28 -6.74 4.04
C VAL A 37 -14.60 -6.50 5.39
N ASN A 38 -13.40 -7.03 5.54
CA ASN A 38 -12.63 -6.93 6.79
C ASN A 38 -11.18 -6.46 6.54
N ASN A 39 -10.51 -6.05 7.63
CA ASN A 39 -9.13 -5.57 7.56
C ASN A 39 -8.13 -6.65 7.09
N GLU A 40 -8.40 -7.91 7.40
CA GLU A 40 -7.55 -9.04 6.99
C GLU A 40 -7.55 -9.21 5.46
N ALA A 41 -8.74 -9.15 4.84
CA ALA A 41 -8.89 -9.17 3.40
C ALA A 41 -8.23 -7.93 2.76
N ALA A 42 -8.37 -6.75 3.37
CA ALA A 42 -7.70 -5.54 2.91
C ALA A 42 -6.17 -5.69 2.89
N GLU A 43 -5.59 -6.24 3.97
CA GLU A 43 -4.16 -6.47 4.08
C GLU A 43 -3.67 -7.50 3.06
N ASN A 44 -4.43 -8.58 2.85
CA ASN A 44 -4.07 -9.61 1.87
C ASN A 44 -4.08 -9.04 0.44
N ILE A 45 -5.11 -8.29 0.06
CA ILE A 45 -5.19 -7.62 -1.24
C ILE A 45 -4.02 -6.66 -1.44
N LEU A 46 -3.71 -5.83 -0.43
CA LEU A 46 -2.57 -4.92 -0.48
C LEU A 46 -1.24 -5.66 -0.67
N LYS A 47 -1.02 -6.76 0.05
CA LYS A 47 0.17 -7.60 -0.10
C LYS A 47 0.27 -8.19 -1.51
N GLN A 48 -0.81 -8.75 -2.03
CA GLN A 48 -0.84 -9.30 -3.39
C GLN A 48 -0.58 -8.23 -4.44
N PHE A 49 -1.19 -7.05 -4.29
CA PHE A 49 -0.98 -5.90 -5.16
C PHE A 49 0.48 -5.44 -5.15
N LEU A 50 1.08 -5.26 -3.97
CA LEU A 50 2.49 -4.87 -3.85
C LEU A 50 3.43 -5.92 -4.43
N GLN A 51 3.16 -7.20 -4.19
CA GLN A 51 3.95 -8.30 -4.73
C GLN A 51 3.90 -8.34 -6.27
N LEU A 52 2.73 -8.07 -6.88
CA LEU A 52 2.58 -7.98 -8.34
C LEU A 52 3.34 -6.81 -8.93
N HIS A 53 3.34 -5.68 -8.24
CA HIS A 53 4.07 -4.48 -8.64
C HIS A 53 5.57 -4.54 -8.30
N GLN A 54 6.05 -5.63 -7.68
CA GLN A 54 7.41 -5.76 -7.15
C GLN A 54 7.82 -4.56 -6.28
N ASP A 55 6.87 -4.05 -5.51
CA ASP A 55 6.97 -2.83 -4.72
C ASP A 55 7.36 -3.19 -3.28
N ASP A 56 8.49 -2.66 -2.79
CA ASP A 56 8.97 -2.88 -1.42
C ASP A 56 8.25 -1.97 -0.39
N GLY A 57 7.23 -1.21 -0.84
CA GLY A 57 6.43 -0.37 0.03
C GLY A 57 5.73 -1.18 1.11
N ARG A 58 5.91 -0.79 2.37
CA ARG A 58 5.19 -1.38 3.50
C ARG A 58 3.90 -0.62 3.73
N PRO A 59 2.73 -1.26 3.59
CA PRO A 59 1.46 -0.62 3.89
C PRO A 59 1.34 -0.44 5.41
N ASP A 60 1.09 0.79 5.81
CA ASP A 60 0.84 1.22 7.17
C ASP A 60 -0.54 1.89 7.22
N HIS A 61 -1.20 1.90 8.38
CA HIS A 61 -2.50 2.55 8.57
C HIS A 61 -3.57 2.15 7.53
N ILE A 62 -3.82 0.85 7.41
CA ILE A 62 -4.78 0.27 6.45
C ILE A 62 -6.21 0.57 6.92
N GLU A 63 -7.00 1.18 6.05
CA GLU A 63 -8.42 1.44 6.24
C GLU A 63 -9.21 0.83 5.08
N ILE A 64 -10.24 0.04 5.40
CA ILE A 64 -11.19 -0.49 4.41
C ILE A 64 -12.57 0.13 4.62
N LYS A 65 -13.16 0.58 3.54
CA LYS A 65 -14.50 1.17 3.52
C LYS A 65 -15.33 0.54 2.42
N TYR A 66 -16.49 0.03 2.81
CA TYR A 66 -17.49 -0.43 1.86
C TYR A 66 -18.43 0.71 1.48
N ASP A 67 -18.40 1.12 0.22
CA ASP A 67 -19.37 2.05 -0.35
C ASP A 67 -20.54 1.29 -0.98
N ARG A 68 -21.60 1.08 -0.18
CA ARG A 68 -22.84 0.41 -0.62
C ARG A 68 -23.61 1.17 -1.69
N ASN A 69 -23.36 2.47 -1.86
CA ASN A 69 -24.06 3.29 -2.85
C ASN A 69 -23.48 3.05 -4.24
N ASN A 70 -22.14 3.03 -4.33
CA ASN A 70 -21.42 2.80 -5.58
C ASN A 70 -21.10 1.32 -5.84
N HIS A 71 -21.42 0.43 -4.89
CA HIS A 71 -21.03 -0.98 -4.94
C HIS A 71 -19.51 -1.15 -5.13
N THR A 72 -18.72 -0.39 -4.37
CA THR A 72 -17.25 -0.46 -4.41
C THR A 72 -16.65 -0.60 -3.01
N ILE A 73 -15.58 -1.38 -2.93
CA ILE A 73 -14.72 -1.49 -1.77
C ILE A 73 -13.54 -0.55 -1.97
N ASN A 74 -13.39 0.40 -1.05
CA ASN A 74 -12.31 1.36 -1.04
C ASN A 74 -11.31 0.95 0.04
N ILE A 75 -10.09 0.64 -0.36
CA ILE A 75 -8.99 0.34 0.55
C ILE A 75 -8.02 1.51 0.47
N LYS A 76 -7.69 2.08 1.63
CA LYS A 76 -6.67 3.10 1.77
C LYS A 76 -5.54 2.55 2.61
N ALA A 77 -4.31 2.78 2.18
CA ALA A 77 -3.12 2.47 2.96
C ALA A 77 -2.06 3.52 2.74
N LEU A 78 -1.28 3.80 3.78
CA LEU A 78 -0.09 4.62 3.68
C LEU A 78 1.10 3.72 3.36
N LEU A 79 1.61 3.79 2.14
CA LEU A 79 2.85 3.12 1.78
C LEU A 79 4.04 3.91 2.33
N LYS A 80 4.74 3.28 3.27
CA LYS A 80 6.05 3.71 3.76
C LYS A 80 7.11 2.87 3.07
N TYR A 81 8.02 3.52 2.36
CA TYR A 81 9.19 2.87 1.81
C TYR A 81 10.28 2.97 2.86
N GLU A 82 10.80 1.83 3.35
CA GLU A 82 12.01 1.77 4.19
C GLU A 82 13.29 2.08 3.37
N GLY A 83 13.21 3.10 2.50
CA GLY A 83 14.30 3.56 1.64
C GLY A 83 14.55 5.07 1.72
N ASN A 84 13.79 5.80 2.54
CA ASN A 84 14.07 7.20 2.84
C ASN A 84 13.92 7.54 4.34
N ASP A 85 14.04 6.53 5.21
CA ASP A 85 14.86 6.81 6.37
C ASP A 85 16.24 7.09 5.76
N HIS A 86 16.64 8.36 5.77
CA HIS A 86 18.02 8.61 6.17
C HIS A 86 18.15 7.78 7.45
N THR A 87 18.59 6.52 7.32
CA THR A 87 19.53 5.96 8.29
C THR A 87 20.50 7.11 8.36
N LYS A 88 20.41 7.91 9.42
CA LYS A 88 21.36 8.99 9.66
C LYS A 88 22.66 8.28 9.41
N ALA A 89 23.35 8.61 8.31
CA ALA A 89 24.56 7.93 7.95
C ALA A 89 25.34 7.94 9.24
N ASP A 90 25.48 6.74 9.83
CA ASP A 90 25.91 6.60 11.21
C ASP A 90 27.18 7.41 11.26
N THR A 91 27.13 8.43 12.13
CA THR A 91 27.92 9.65 12.02
C THR A 91 29.34 9.22 11.78
N LEU A 92 29.84 9.32 10.53
CA LEU A 92 31.17 8.80 10.20
C LEU A 92 32.11 9.40 11.24
N PRO A 93 32.72 8.61 12.14
CA PRO A 93 33.53 9.18 13.18
C PRO A 93 34.63 9.97 12.50
N ASN A 94 34.70 11.24 12.87
CA ASN A 94 35.59 12.26 12.36
C ASN A 94 37.06 11.83 12.57
N TYR A 95 37.60 11.03 11.65
CA TYR A 95 38.98 10.57 11.69
C TYR A 95 39.71 10.82 10.36
N LEU A 96 39.61 12.05 9.85
CA LEU A 96 40.64 12.61 8.97
C LEU A 96 40.91 14.06 9.38
N ASN A 97 41.55 14.19 10.55
CA ASN A 97 42.41 15.33 10.86
C ASN A 97 43.83 14.77 11.00
N TYR A 98 44.57 14.75 9.90
CA TYR A 98 46.04 14.62 9.75
C TYR A 98 46.23 14.67 8.20
N GLU A 99 46.89 15.61 7.54
CA GLU A 99 47.70 16.80 7.88
C GLU A 99 47.51 17.85 6.77
#